data_AF-A0AAX4FT52-F1
#
_entry.id   AF-A0AAX4FT52-F1
#
_cell.length_a   1.000
_cell.length_b   1.000
_cell.length_c   1.000
_cell.angle_alpha   90.00
_cell.angle_beta   90.00
_cell.angle_gamma   90.00
#
_symmetry.space_group_name_H-M   'P 1'
#
loop_
_entity.id
_entity.type
_entity.pdbx_description
1 polymer ?
#
loop_
_entity_poly.entity_id
_entity_poly.type
_entity_poly.pdbx_seq_one_letter_code
_entity_poly.pdbx_strand_id
1 'polypeptide(L)'
;MARSGLYKSDVQRARDSLRATGKHPSVDAVRVALGNTGSKTTIHRYLKELEEEEGQGVGAKMAVSDALQDLVARLAERLHAEADTVVAQAQARFQAQLQERTQTLEQARQEADSLTTQLQRCETVLQAEREAGDAARGEVARRTTELAQLEERIAGFTARLAEHQSHARSLEQKHDHAREALEHYRTSVKDQREQEQRRHEHQVQELQVALRQANEALTAKNHDLMQLNRENGQWLERHTRLERELTQTRQRADAQQRERDALRLAAAEHQGLQARWTKDVQALEGVRAELAAARTDLIEERQRREHAEADTLRATVRLSTLEQLLAQLRPPRPVGEQVTSGKDETSPDANSQLL
;
A
#
# COMPACT_ATOMS: atom_id res chain seq x y z
N MET A 1 192.26 -68.83 -33.14
CA MET A 1 191.88 -67.56 -32.48
C MET A 1 191.59 -67.86 -31.02
N ALA A 2 192.22 -67.10 -30.12
CA ALA A 2 192.38 -67.43 -28.70
C ALA A 2 191.02 -67.54 -27.98
N ARG A 3 190.85 -68.63 -27.21
CA ARG A 3 189.63 -68.90 -26.43
C ARG A 3 189.59 -67.94 -25.24
N SER A 4 188.72 -66.92 -25.30
CA SER A 4 188.46 -66.00 -24.18
C SER A 4 187.75 -66.76 -23.06
N GLY A 5 188.38 -66.84 -21.89
CA GLY A 5 187.74 -67.35 -20.67
C GLY A 5 186.58 -66.45 -20.25
N LEU A 6 185.50 -67.06 -19.74
CA LEU A 6 184.27 -66.37 -19.36
C LEU A 6 184.40 -65.82 -17.92
N TYR A 7 184.18 -64.53 -17.71
CA TYR A 7 184.39 -63.84 -16.43
C TYR A 7 183.08 -63.69 -15.61
N LYS A 8 183.20 -63.63 -14.27
CA LYS A 8 182.06 -63.48 -13.34
C LYS A 8 181.19 -62.24 -13.65
N SER A 9 181.80 -61.14 -14.10
CA SER A 9 181.12 -59.89 -14.47
C SER A 9 180.14 -60.05 -15.64
N ASP A 10 180.47 -60.91 -16.61
CA ASP A 10 179.62 -61.13 -17.78
C ASP A 10 178.37 -61.91 -17.38
N VAL A 11 178.55 -62.93 -16.52
CA VAL A 11 177.45 -63.71 -15.92
C VAL A 11 176.53 -62.80 -15.10
N GLN A 12 177.08 -61.86 -14.32
CA GLN A 12 176.29 -60.90 -13.54
C GLN A 12 175.45 -59.99 -14.44
N ARG A 13 176.04 -59.41 -15.49
CA ARG A 13 175.31 -58.53 -16.42
C ARG A 13 174.19 -59.27 -17.15
N ALA A 14 174.43 -60.51 -17.58
CA ALA A 14 173.42 -61.33 -18.23
C ALA A 14 172.28 -61.70 -17.27
N ARG A 15 172.59 -62.03 -16.01
CA ARG A 15 171.60 -62.29 -14.95
C ARG A 15 170.74 -61.05 -14.68
N ASP A 16 171.36 -59.88 -14.52
CA ASP A 16 170.65 -58.64 -14.18
C ASP A 16 169.74 -58.19 -15.32
N SER A 17 170.18 -58.37 -16.57
CA SER A 17 169.35 -58.13 -17.76
C SER A 17 168.12 -59.03 -17.80
N LEU A 18 168.28 -60.34 -17.52
CA LEU A 18 167.16 -61.28 -17.46
C LEU A 18 166.17 -60.94 -16.34
N ARG A 19 166.70 -60.52 -15.18
CA ARG A 19 165.88 -60.12 -14.03
C ARG A 19 165.12 -58.82 -14.29
N ALA A 20 165.74 -57.85 -14.97
CA ALA A 20 165.06 -56.63 -15.42
C ALA A 20 163.95 -56.90 -16.45
N THR A 21 164.06 -57.98 -17.23
CA THR A 21 162.99 -58.47 -18.12
C THR A 21 161.98 -59.39 -17.42
N GLY A 22 162.09 -59.59 -16.10
CA GLY A 22 161.16 -60.38 -15.29
C GLY A 22 161.29 -61.90 -15.45
N LYS A 23 162.37 -62.41 -16.07
CA LYS A 23 162.60 -63.85 -16.25
C LYS A 23 163.56 -64.39 -15.19
N HIS A 24 163.28 -65.58 -14.65
CA HIS A 24 164.13 -66.22 -13.64
C HIS A 24 165.49 -66.63 -14.23
N PRO A 25 166.62 -66.21 -13.64
CA PRO A 25 167.94 -66.46 -14.19
C PRO A 25 168.41 -67.91 -13.91
N SER A 26 167.94 -68.86 -14.71
CA SER A 26 168.47 -70.22 -14.71
C SER A 26 169.78 -70.30 -15.51
N VAL A 27 170.62 -71.30 -15.24
CA VAL A 27 171.93 -71.45 -15.90
C VAL A 27 171.84 -71.45 -17.42
N ASP A 28 170.82 -72.11 -17.98
CA ASP A 28 170.63 -72.16 -19.43
C ASP A 28 170.14 -70.81 -19.98
N ALA A 29 169.28 -70.09 -19.24
CA ALA A 29 168.82 -68.76 -19.64
C ALA A 29 169.98 -67.74 -19.67
N VAL A 30 170.85 -67.78 -18.67
CA VAL A 30 172.05 -66.93 -18.60
C VAL A 30 173.06 -67.30 -19.69
N ARG A 31 173.21 -68.60 -20.01
CA ARG A 31 174.06 -69.05 -21.12
C ARG A 31 173.56 -68.57 -22.48
N VAL A 32 172.25 -68.58 -22.70
CA VAL A 32 171.64 -68.04 -23.94
C VAL A 32 171.85 -66.53 -24.04
N ALA A 33 171.67 -65.80 -22.94
CA ALA A 33 171.91 -64.35 -22.89
C ALA A 33 173.40 -63.99 -23.14
N LEU A 34 174.33 -64.90 -22.79
CA LEU A 34 175.76 -64.80 -23.09
C LEU A 34 176.16 -65.33 -24.49
N GLY A 35 175.18 -65.58 -25.37
CA GLY A 35 175.42 -66.00 -26.75
C GLY A 35 175.89 -67.45 -26.89
N ASN A 36 175.43 -68.35 -26.02
CA ASN A 36 175.80 -69.78 -25.99
C ASN A 36 177.29 -70.08 -25.73
N THR A 37 178.00 -69.13 -25.14
CA THR A 37 179.40 -69.28 -24.74
C THR A 37 179.51 -69.60 -23.24
N GLY A 38 180.48 -70.46 -22.87
CA GLY A 38 180.68 -70.92 -21.49
C GLY A 38 180.16 -72.32 -21.19
N SER A 39 180.90 -73.08 -20.37
CA SER A 39 180.42 -74.37 -19.87
C SER A 39 179.35 -74.14 -18.79
N LYS A 40 178.33 -74.99 -18.79
CA LYS A 40 177.19 -74.92 -17.86
C LYS A 40 177.63 -74.96 -16.38
N THR A 41 178.73 -75.65 -16.09
CA THR A 41 179.32 -75.75 -14.74
C THR A 41 179.95 -74.45 -14.26
N THR A 42 180.64 -73.70 -15.13
CA THR A 42 181.26 -72.41 -14.75
C THR A 42 180.21 -71.32 -14.52
N ILE A 43 179.17 -71.27 -15.35
CA ILE A 43 178.06 -70.33 -15.19
C ILE A 43 177.27 -70.60 -13.90
N HIS A 44 177.00 -71.88 -13.58
CA HIS A 44 176.34 -72.24 -12.32
C HIS A 44 177.19 -71.84 -11.10
N ARG A 45 178.52 -72.01 -11.15
CA ARG A 45 179.39 -71.59 -10.04
C ARG A 45 179.32 -70.08 -9.80
N TYR A 46 179.45 -69.27 -10.86
CA TYR A 46 179.38 -67.82 -10.73
C TYR A 46 177.98 -67.30 -10.37
N LEU A 47 176.90 -67.95 -10.83
CA LEU A 47 175.54 -67.61 -10.39
C LEU A 47 175.35 -67.83 -8.89
N LYS A 48 175.86 -68.96 -8.36
CA LYS A 48 175.77 -69.25 -6.93
C LYS A 48 176.56 -68.25 -6.07
N GLU A 49 177.78 -67.89 -6.50
CA GLU A 49 178.58 -66.86 -5.82
C GLU A 49 177.89 -65.48 -5.84
N LEU A 50 177.17 -65.15 -6.91
CA LEU A 50 176.43 -63.88 -7.03
C LEU A 50 175.12 -63.86 -6.25
N GLU A 51 174.48 -65.01 -6.03
CA GLU A 51 173.31 -65.14 -5.15
C GLU A 51 173.70 -65.00 -3.67
N GLU A 52 174.86 -65.52 -3.27
CA GLU A 52 175.40 -65.38 -1.91
C GLU A 52 175.80 -63.92 -1.59
N GLU A 53 176.27 -63.15 -2.56
CA GLU A 53 176.64 -61.72 -2.40
C GLU A 53 175.42 -60.76 -2.31
N GLU A 54 174.26 -61.09 -2.91
CA GLU A 54 173.05 -60.24 -2.86
C GLU A 54 172.24 -60.40 -1.56
N GLY A 55 172.42 -61.49 -0.81
CA GLY A 55 171.69 -61.75 0.44
C GLY A 55 172.05 -60.85 1.63
N GLN A 56 173.11 -60.04 1.54
CA GLN A 56 173.68 -59.35 2.72
C GLN A 56 173.48 -57.81 2.76
N GLY A 57 172.73 -57.21 1.82
CA GLY A 57 172.73 -55.74 1.63
C GLY A 57 171.54 -54.88 2.12
N VAL A 58 170.44 -55.44 2.67
CA VAL A 58 169.15 -54.70 2.80
C VAL A 58 168.81 -54.19 4.22
N GLY A 59 169.65 -54.39 5.23
CA GLY A 59 169.25 -54.21 6.64
C GLY A 59 169.17 -52.78 7.22
N ALA A 60 169.80 -51.75 6.63
CA ALA A 60 170.07 -50.49 7.36
C ALA A 60 169.31 -49.23 6.89
N LYS A 61 168.56 -49.27 5.77
CA LYS A 61 167.84 -48.09 5.23
C LYS A 61 166.35 -48.00 5.60
N MET A 62 165.78 -48.99 6.29
CA MET A 62 164.35 -49.01 6.66
C MET A 62 164.02 -48.13 7.88
N ALA A 63 164.93 -47.97 8.84
CA ALA A 63 164.63 -47.33 10.12
C ALA A 63 164.32 -45.81 10.06
N VAL A 64 164.83 -45.08 9.05
CA VAL A 64 164.53 -43.63 8.89
C VAL A 64 163.23 -43.39 8.10
N SER A 65 162.83 -44.33 7.25
CA SER A 65 161.56 -44.28 6.51
C SER A 65 160.37 -44.56 7.43
N ASP A 66 160.52 -45.52 8.37
CA ASP A 66 159.47 -45.90 9.31
C ASP A 66 159.11 -44.75 10.26
N ALA A 67 160.09 -44.00 10.76
CA ALA A 67 159.85 -42.87 11.68
C ALA A 67 159.11 -41.68 11.02
N LEU A 68 159.38 -41.40 9.73
CA LEU A 68 158.66 -40.39 8.96
C LEU A 68 157.26 -40.87 8.55
N GLN A 69 157.11 -42.15 8.18
CA GLN A 69 155.82 -42.75 7.90
C GLN A 69 154.91 -42.73 9.14
N ASP A 70 155.43 -43.01 10.33
CA ASP A 70 154.70 -42.90 11.59
C ASP A 70 154.22 -41.47 11.90
N LEU A 71 155.05 -40.46 11.62
CA LEU A 71 154.67 -39.05 11.81
C LEU A 71 153.58 -38.62 10.83
N VAL A 72 153.71 -39.02 9.56
CA VAL A 72 152.71 -38.77 8.52
C VAL A 72 151.41 -39.52 8.82
N ALA A 73 151.48 -40.75 9.34
CA ALA A 73 150.32 -41.51 9.77
C ALA A 73 149.58 -40.82 10.92
N ARG A 74 150.30 -40.36 11.96
CA ARG A 74 149.70 -39.59 13.07
C ARG A 74 149.11 -38.25 12.61
N LEU A 75 149.76 -37.56 11.66
CA LEU A 75 149.23 -36.33 11.07
C LEU A 75 147.98 -36.61 10.22
N ALA A 76 147.98 -37.70 9.46
CA ALA A 76 146.84 -38.13 8.64
C ALA A 76 145.66 -38.57 9.52
N GLU A 77 145.91 -39.27 10.64
CA GLU A 77 144.89 -39.61 11.65
C GLU A 77 144.30 -38.36 12.29
N ARG A 78 145.15 -37.39 12.65
CA ARG A 78 144.66 -36.12 13.23
C ARG A 78 143.89 -35.28 12.22
N LEU A 79 144.33 -35.24 10.97
CA LEU A 79 143.60 -34.59 9.88
C LEU A 79 142.27 -35.29 9.58
N HIS A 80 142.24 -36.63 9.60
CA HIS A 80 140.99 -37.39 9.47
C HIS A 80 140.05 -37.13 10.64
N ALA A 81 140.55 -37.15 11.88
CA ALA A 81 139.74 -36.83 13.05
C ALA A 81 139.21 -35.39 12.99
N GLU A 82 140.02 -34.41 12.57
CA GLU A 82 139.57 -33.03 12.37
C GLU A 82 138.54 -32.93 11.23
N ALA A 83 138.76 -33.60 10.10
CA ALA A 83 137.79 -33.66 9.00
C ALA A 83 136.47 -34.32 9.43
N ASP A 84 136.53 -35.42 10.17
CA ASP A 84 135.37 -36.12 10.72
C ASP A 84 134.61 -35.23 11.71
N THR A 85 135.32 -34.44 12.54
CA THR A 85 134.65 -33.48 13.43
C THR A 85 133.95 -32.37 12.64
N VAL A 86 134.54 -31.87 11.55
CA VAL A 86 133.91 -30.86 10.68
C VAL A 86 132.70 -31.45 9.95
N VAL A 87 132.81 -32.68 9.43
CA VAL A 87 131.70 -33.40 8.78
C VAL A 87 130.58 -33.65 9.78
N ALA A 88 130.88 -34.12 11.00
CA ALA A 88 129.90 -34.34 12.04
C ALA A 88 129.20 -33.02 12.45
N GLN A 89 129.94 -31.92 12.58
CA GLN A 89 129.36 -30.60 12.85
C GLN A 89 128.48 -30.11 11.69
N ALA A 90 128.89 -30.31 10.44
CA ALA A 90 128.09 -29.94 9.27
C ALA A 90 126.81 -30.79 9.16
N GLN A 91 126.91 -32.09 9.41
CA GLN A 91 125.75 -33.01 9.48
C GLN A 91 124.80 -32.62 10.60
N ALA A 92 125.31 -32.30 11.80
CA ALA A 92 124.49 -31.85 12.92
C ALA A 92 123.77 -30.52 12.61
N ARG A 93 124.46 -29.56 11.99
CA ARG A 93 123.84 -28.29 11.54
C ARG A 93 122.77 -28.53 10.48
N PHE A 94 123.03 -29.41 9.51
CA PHE A 94 122.06 -29.73 8.47
C PHE A 94 120.84 -30.46 9.04
N GLN A 95 121.05 -31.40 9.96
CA GLN A 95 119.95 -32.08 10.68
C GLN A 95 119.13 -31.07 11.49
N ALA A 96 119.75 -30.13 12.19
CA ALA A 96 119.05 -29.07 12.91
C ALA A 96 118.23 -28.18 11.96
N GLN A 97 118.81 -27.77 10.82
CA GLN A 97 118.09 -26.98 9.81
C GLN A 97 116.93 -27.76 9.18
N LEU A 98 117.10 -29.06 8.90
CA LEU A 98 116.03 -29.90 8.41
C LEU A 98 114.91 -30.00 9.43
N GLN A 99 115.23 -30.21 10.71
CA GLN A 99 114.24 -30.27 11.80
C GLN A 99 113.47 -28.95 11.93
N GLU A 100 114.15 -27.81 11.90
CA GLU A 100 113.53 -26.48 11.92
C GLU A 100 112.61 -26.27 10.71
N ARG A 101 113.05 -26.67 9.51
CA ARG A 101 112.25 -26.57 8.29
C ARG A 101 111.05 -27.51 8.30
N THR A 102 111.19 -28.73 8.82
CA THR A 102 110.05 -29.64 8.98
C THR A 102 109.05 -29.12 9.99
N GLN A 103 109.51 -28.57 11.13
CA GLN A 103 108.64 -27.99 12.14
C GLN A 103 107.86 -26.78 11.59
N THR A 104 108.53 -25.88 10.87
CA THR A 104 107.86 -24.71 10.25
C THR A 104 106.87 -25.13 9.15
N LEU A 105 107.18 -26.17 8.36
CA LEU A 105 106.24 -26.74 7.40
C LEU A 105 105.03 -27.39 8.08
N GLU A 106 105.23 -28.11 9.18
CA GLU A 106 104.15 -28.70 9.96
C GLU A 106 103.25 -27.63 10.59
N GLN A 107 103.83 -26.57 11.15
CA GLN A 107 103.08 -25.42 11.68
C GLN A 107 102.26 -24.75 10.58
N ALA A 108 102.86 -24.44 9.43
CA ALA A 108 102.15 -23.82 8.31
C ALA A 108 101.02 -24.72 7.77
N ARG A 109 101.21 -26.05 7.77
CA ARG A 109 100.14 -27.01 7.41
C ARG A 109 99.00 -26.99 8.43
N GLN A 110 99.30 -27.02 9.72
CA GLN A 110 98.29 -26.93 10.77
C GLN A 110 97.50 -25.62 10.70
N GLU A 111 98.18 -24.50 10.43
CA GLU A 111 97.53 -23.21 10.21
C GLU A 111 96.62 -23.23 8.98
N ALA A 112 97.09 -23.76 7.84
CA ALA A 112 96.30 -23.90 6.62
C ALA A 112 95.06 -24.79 6.83
N ASP A 113 95.18 -25.90 7.56
CA ASP A 113 94.06 -26.76 7.92
C ASP A 113 93.07 -26.03 8.83
N SER A 114 93.57 -25.26 9.81
CA SER A 114 92.73 -24.45 10.71
C SER A 114 91.96 -23.36 9.95
N LEU A 115 92.60 -22.68 9.00
CA LEU A 115 91.97 -21.67 8.16
C LEU A 115 90.95 -22.28 7.21
N THR A 116 91.25 -23.46 6.64
CA THR A 116 90.32 -24.19 5.77
C THR A 116 89.07 -24.60 6.53
N THR A 117 89.20 -25.12 7.75
CA THR A 117 88.04 -25.47 8.59
C THR A 117 87.24 -24.23 9.02
N GLN A 118 87.90 -23.09 9.28
CA GLN A 118 87.21 -21.83 9.56
C GLN A 118 86.45 -21.32 8.33
N LEU A 119 87.06 -21.36 7.14
CA LEU A 119 86.40 -20.98 5.88
C LEU A 119 85.16 -21.84 5.62
N GLN A 120 85.28 -23.16 5.75
CA GLN A 120 84.14 -24.07 5.59
C GLN A 120 83.01 -23.75 6.59
N ARG A 121 83.34 -23.44 7.86
CA ARG A 121 82.32 -23.03 8.85
C ARG A 121 81.68 -21.68 8.50
N CYS A 122 82.45 -20.73 8.01
CA CYS A 122 81.92 -19.44 7.59
C CYS A 122 81.01 -19.58 6.36
N GLU A 123 81.38 -20.44 5.40
CA GLU A 123 80.56 -20.74 4.22
C GLU A 123 79.24 -21.40 4.60
N THR A 124 79.25 -22.37 5.52
CA THR A 124 78.01 -23.02 5.98
C THR A 124 77.10 -22.06 6.73
N VAL A 125 77.64 -21.21 7.60
CA VAL A 125 76.86 -20.16 8.29
C VAL A 125 76.30 -19.15 7.27
N LEU A 126 77.10 -18.70 6.31
CA LEU A 126 76.64 -17.77 5.28
C LEU A 126 75.52 -18.38 4.42
N GLN A 127 75.62 -19.68 4.11
CA GLN A 127 74.57 -20.37 3.38
C GLN A 127 73.29 -20.50 4.20
N ALA A 128 73.40 -20.84 5.49
CA ALA A 128 72.24 -20.89 6.40
C ALA A 128 71.56 -19.52 6.55
N GLU A 129 72.32 -18.43 6.67
CA GLU A 129 71.78 -17.06 6.72
C GLU A 129 71.10 -16.64 5.41
N ARG A 130 71.65 -17.07 4.26
CA ARG A 130 71.01 -16.84 2.95
C ARG A 130 69.68 -17.56 2.85
N GLU A 131 69.64 -18.84 3.23
CA GLU A 131 68.41 -19.65 3.24
C GLU A 131 67.37 -19.07 4.20
N ALA A 132 67.78 -18.63 5.40
CA ALA A 132 66.90 -17.94 6.35
C ALA A 132 66.38 -16.60 5.80
N GLY A 133 67.23 -15.83 5.11
CA GLY A 133 66.85 -14.58 4.45
C GLY A 133 65.87 -14.79 3.30
N ASP A 134 66.05 -15.83 2.49
CA ASP A 134 65.11 -16.22 1.42
C ASP A 134 63.77 -16.68 1.99
N ALA A 135 63.78 -17.47 3.07
CA ALA A 135 62.56 -17.89 3.76
C ALA A 135 61.81 -16.69 4.35
N ALA A 136 62.51 -15.75 4.98
CA ALA A 136 61.91 -14.53 5.51
C ALA A 136 61.32 -13.64 4.40
N ARG A 137 62.02 -13.48 3.27
CA ARG A 137 61.51 -12.77 2.09
C ARG A 137 60.25 -13.44 1.53
N GLY A 138 60.24 -14.77 1.46
CA GLY A 138 59.08 -15.56 1.04
C GLY A 138 57.87 -15.34 1.94
N GLU A 139 58.06 -15.38 3.26
CA GLU A 139 56.97 -15.14 4.22
C GLU A 139 56.45 -13.70 4.13
N VAL A 140 57.34 -12.70 4.02
CA VAL A 140 56.91 -11.30 3.81
C VAL A 140 56.08 -11.17 2.54
N ALA A 141 56.54 -11.73 1.42
CA ALA A 141 55.79 -11.70 0.16
C ALA A 141 54.41 -12.36 0.30
N ARG A 142 54.32 -13.52 0.96
CA ARG A 142 53.04 -14.18 1.25
C ARG A 142 52.12 -13.29 2.07
N ARG A 143 52.62 -12.68 3.15
CA ARG A 143 51.84 -11.75 3.99
C ARG A 143 51.39 -10.52 3.23
N THR A 144 52.23 -9.96 2.36
CA THR A 144 51.83 -8.83 1.50
C THR A 144 50.68 -9.23 0.57
N THR A 145 50.72 -10.42 -0.02
CA THR A 145 49.59 -10.90 -0.85
C THR A 145 48.33 -11.17 -0.03
N GLU A 146 48.45 -11.74 1.18
CA GLU A 146 47.32 -11.95 2.09
C GLU A 146 46.67 -10.61 2.50
N LEU A 147 47.49 -9.60 2.82
CA LEU A 147 47.01 -8.26 3.17
C LEU A 147 46.27 -7.61 1.99
N ALA A 148 46.83 -7.65 0.78
CA ALA A 148 46.19 -7.10 -0.41
C ALA A 148 44.83 -7.78 -0.69
N GLN A 149 44.75 -9.11 -0.53
CA GLN A 149 43.48 -9.85 -0.69
C GLN A 149 42.46 -9.48 0.40
N LEU A 150 42.90 -9.26 1.65
CA LEU A 150 42.02 -8.81 2.72
C LEU A 150 41.52 -7.39 2.49
N GLU A 151 42.39 -6.48 2.04
CA GLU A 151 42.01 -5.10 1.67
C GLU A 151 40.98 -5.08 0.54
N GLU A 152 41.17 -5.88 -0.51
CA GLU A 152 40.18 -6.01 -1.60
C GLU A 152 38.84 -6.57 -1.09
N ARG A 153 38.87 -7.59 -0.22
CA ARG A 153 37.65 -8.13 0.41
C ARG A 153 36.95 -7.09 1.27
N ILE A 154 37.70 -6.31 2.06
CA ILE A 154 37.15 -5.22 2.87
C ILE A 154 36.51 -4.18 1.97
N ALA A 155 37.21 -3.72 0.91
CA ALA A 155 36.66 -2.77 -0.05
C ALA A 155 35.37 -3.29 -0.70
N GLY A 156 35.34 -4.57 -1.08
CA GLY A 156 34.13 -5.23 -1.61
C GLY A 156 32.97 -5.27 -0.61
N PHE A 157 33.23 -5.58 0.67
CA PHE A 157 32.19 -5.53 1.70
C PHE A 157 31.72 -4.11 2.00
N THR A 158 32.61 -3.12 2.02
CA THR A 158 32.26 -1.71 2.20
C THR A 158 31.37 -1.22 1.06
N ALA A 159 31.67 -1.58 -0.20
CA ALA A 159 30.84 -1.24 -1.35
C ALA A 159 29.43 -1.86 -1.25
N ARG A 160 29.35 -3.15 -0.92
CA ARG A 160 28.06 -3.83 -0.70
C ARG A 160 27.26 -3.22 0.45
N LEU A 161 27.92 -2.84 1.54
CA LEU A 161 27.28 -2.18 2.67
C LEU A 161 26.70 -0.82 2.25
N ALA A 162 27.46 -0.02 1.49
CA ALA A 162 26.99 1.25 0.97
C ALA A 162 25.79 1.09 0.02
N GLU A 163 25.81 0.08 -0.84
CA GLU A 163 24.69 -0.26 -1.71
C GLU A 163 23.44 -0.64 -0.90
N HIS A 164 23.58 -1.53 0.08
CA HIS A 164 22.47 -1.92 0.96
C HIS A 164 21.92 -0.74 1.77
N GLN A 165 22.77 0.18 2.24
CA GLN A 165 22.35 1.40 2.90
C GLN A 165 21.57 2.34 1.95
N SER A 166 21.98 2.44 0.69
CA SER A 166 21.25 3.21 -0.32
C SER A 166 19.88 2.59 -0.63
N HIS A 167 19.83 1.26 -0.78
CA HIS A 167 18.58 0.52 -0.96
C HIS A 167 17.64 0.67 0.23
N ALA A 168 18.15 0.59 1.46
CA ALA A 168 17.37 0.80 2.68
C ALA A 168 16.76 2.22 2.72
N ARG A 169 17.55 3.25 2.44
CA ARG A 169 17.05 4.64 2.35
C ARG A 169 15.98 4.80 1.26
N SER A 170 16.15 4.15 0.11
CA SER A 170 15.16 4.18 -0.96
C SER A 170 13.84 3.51 -0.55
N LEU A 171 13.91 2.41 0.19
CA LEU A 171 12.73 1.74 0.73
C LEU A 171 12.02 2.60 1.77
N GLU A 172 12.77 3.23 2.69
CA GLU A 172 12.22 4.18 3.66
C GLU A 172 11.49 5.34 2.97
N GLN A 173 12.10 5.96 1.96
CA GLN A 173 11.46 7.01 1.16
C GLN A 173 10.15 6.53 0.51
N LYS A 174 10.14 5.31 -0.07
CA LYS A 174 8.92 4.73 -0.63
C LYS A 174 7.85 4.50 0.43
N HIS A 175 8.24 4.08 1.64
CA HIS A 175 7.33 3.91 2.76
C HIS A 175 6.75 5.25 3.25
N ASP A 176 7.58 6.28 3.34
CA ASP A 176 7.14 7.62 3.74
C ASP A 176 6.18 8.21 2.71
N HIS A 177 6.49 8.12 1.41
CA HIS A 177 5.56 8.52 0.35
C HIS A 177 4.24 7.74 0.36
N ALA A 178 4.28 6.43 0.65
CA ALA A 178 3.06 5.64 0.80
C ALA A 178 2.23 6.09 2.02
N ARG A 179 2.88 6.48 3.13
CA ARG A 179 2.20 7.04 4.30
C ARG A 179 1.57 8.39 3.99
N GLU A 180 2.32 9.31 3.38
CA GLU A 180 1.84 10.63 2.95
C GLU A 180 0.64 10.48 2.00
N ALA A 181 0.71 9.59 1.01
CA ALA A 181 -0.39 9.32 0.09
C ALA A 181 -1.64 8.79 0.82
N LEU A 182 -1.47 7.91 1.82
CA LEU A 182 -2.57 7.40 2.64
C LEU A 182 -3.16 8.50 3.54
N GLU A 183 -2.34 9.40 4.08
CA GLU A 183 -2.80 10.55 4.84
C GLU A 183 -3.62 11.49 3.97
N HIS A 184 -3.12 11.84 2.79
CA HIS A 184 -3.85 12.64 1.81
C HIS A 184 -5.17 11.99 1.39
N TYR A 185 -5.19 10.68 1.17
CA TYR A 185 -6.42 9.96 0.87
C TYR A 185 -7.40 10.02 2.05
N ARG A 186 -6.92 9.79 3.29
CA ARG A 186 -7.76 9.87 4.50
C ARG A 186 -8.33 11.27 4.70
N THR A 187 -7.53 12.32 4.53
CA THR A 187 -8.01 13.71 4.64
C THR A 187 -9.00 14.02 3.53
N SER A 188 -8.73 13.62 2.29
CA SER A 188 -9.65 13.84 1.17
C SER A 188 -11.00 13.13 1.38
N VAL A 189 -11.00 11.89 1.86
CA VAL A 189 -12.24 11.15 2.17
C VAL A 189 -12.99 11.79 3.34
N LYS A 190 -12.26 12.25 4.36
CA LYS A 190 -12.85 12.98 5.48
C LYS A 190 -13.53 14.27 4.99
N ASP A 191 -12.82 15.08 4.22
CA ASP A 191 -13.34 16.34 3.67
C ASP A 191 -14.55 16.10 2.75
N GLN A 192 -14.52 15.05 1.93
CA GLN A 192 -15.65 14.66 1.11
C GLN A 192 -16.88 14.33 1.97
N ARG A 193 -16.72 13.49 3.00
CA ARG A 193 -17.82 13.14 3.92
C ARG A 193 -18.34 14.35 4.67
N GLU A 194 -17.47 15.25 5.12
CA GLU A 194 -17.88 16.50 5.77
C GLU A 194 -18.66 17.41 4.81
N GLN A 195 -18.25 17.51 3.54
CA GLN A 195 -19.00 18.26 2.53
C GLN A 195 -20.37 17.66 2.25
N GLU A 196 -20.45 16.33 2.09
CA GLU A 196 -21.72 15.60 1.91
C GLU A 196 -22.63 15.80 3.12
N GLN A 197 -22.10 15.70 4.33
CA GLN A 197 -22.84 15.94 5.57
C GLN A 197 -23.39 17.38 5.62
N ARG A 198 -22.58 18.39 5.31
CA ARG A 198 -23.03 19.80 5.26
C ARG A 198 -24.14 20.00 4.21
N ARG A 199 -24.04 19.36 3.04
CA ARG A 199 -25.09 19.41 2.00
C ARG A 199 -26.38 18.76 2.48
N HIS A 200 -26.30 17.60 3.14
CA HIS A 200 -27.46 16.93 3.70
C HIS A 200 -28.11 17.74 4.84
N GLU A 201 -27.31 18.31 5.75
CA GLU A 201 -27.81 19.20 6.79
C GLU A 201 -28.54 20.41 6.21
N HIS A 202 -28.01 21.00 5.12
CA HIS A 202 -28.68 22.09 4.41
C HIS A 202 -30.02 21.65 3.80
N GLN A 203 -30.05 20.52 3.08
CA GLN A 203 -31.29 19.97 2.51
C GLN A 203 -32.34 19.67 3.59
N VAL A 204 -31.93 19.13 4.74
CA VAL A 204 -32.84 18.88 5.88
C VAL A 204 -33.40 20.20 6.42
N GLN A 205 -32.58 21.25 6.54
CA GLN A 205 -33.05 22.57 6.98
C GLN A 205 -34.03 23.18 5.97
N GLU A 206 -33.75 23.10 4.67
CA GLU A 206 -34.67 23.55 3.62
C GLU A 206 -36.01 22.82 3.69
N LEU A 207 -35.99 21.49 3.82
CA LEU A 207 -37.21 20.69 3.98
C LEU A 207 -37.96 21.02 5.27
N GLN A 208 -37.27 21.29 6.37
CA GLN A 208 -37.90 21.73 7.62
C GLN A 208 -38.58 23.08 7.46
N VAL A 209 -37.98 24.02 6.74
CA VAL A 209 -38.59 25.32 6.43
C VAL A 209 -39.81 25.14 5.53
N ALA A 210 -39.70 24.35 4.46
CA ALA A 210 -40.82 24.05 3.57
C ALA A 210 -41.99 23.37 4.32
N LEU A 211 -41.69 22.45 5.24
CA LEU A 211 -42.70 21.80 6.09
C LEU A 211 -43.38 22.80 7.02
N ARG A 212 -42.64 23.75 7.62
CA ARG A 212 -43.23 24.82 8.43
C ARG A 212 -44.14 25.72 7.59
N GLN A 213 -43.70 26.14 6.41
CA GLN A 213 -44.50 26.94 5.48
C GLN A 213 -45.78 26.21 5.03
N ALA A 214 -45.68 24.91 4.72
CA ALA A 214 -46.84 24.09 4.37
C ALA A 214 -47.83 23.97 5.54
N ASN A 215 -47.33 23.79 6.77
CA ASN A 215 -48.16 23.78 7.97
C ASN A 215 -48.83 25.13 8.23
N GLU A 216 -48.12 26.24 8.05
CA GLU A 216 -48.69 27.60 8.15
C GLU A 216 -49.76 27.86 7.09
N ALA A 217 -49.54 27.40 5.85
CA ALA A 217 -50.55 27.48 4.80
C ALA A 217 -51.78 26.63 5.13
N LEU A 218 -51.59 25.43 5.70
CA LEU A 218 -52.67 24.54 6.12
C LEU A 218 -53.45 25.13 7.30
N THR A 219 -52.80 25.75 8.28
CA THR A 219 -53.49 26.43 9.39
C THR A 219 -54.27 27.64 8.90
N ALA A 220 -53.72 28.42 7.96
CA ALA A 220 -54.46 29.50 7.30
C ALA A 220 -55.71 28.98 6.58
N LYS A 221 -55.60 27.91 5.78
CA LYS A 221 -56.76 27.28 5.12
C LYS A 221 -57.78 26.70 6.10
N ASN A 222 -57.34 26.14 7.22
CA ASN A 222 -58.25 25.71 8.28
C ASN A 222 -58.99 26.92 8.90
N HIS A 223 -58.32 28.06 9.06
CA HIS A 223 -58.95 29.28 9.54
C HIS A 223 -60.01 29.80 8.55
N ASP A 224 -59.68 29.84 7.26
CA ASP A 224 -60.63 30.19 6.18
C ASP A 224 -61.85 29.25 6.19
N LEU A 225 -61.62 27.92 6.31
CA LEU A 225 -62.70 26.93 6.39
C LEU A 225 -63.59 27.13 7.63
N MET A 226 -63.00 27.47 8.78
CA MET A 226 -63.79 27.80 9.98
C MET A 226 -64.62 29.08 9.79
N GLN A 227 -64.07 30.10 9.14
CA GLN A 227 -64.80 31.33 8.81
C GLN A 227 -65.98 31.03 7.87
N LEU A 228 -65.74 30.33 6.77
CA LEU A 228 -66.78 29.90 5.83
C LEU A 228 -67.84 29.03 6.51
N ASN A 229 -67.46 28.13 7.41
CA ASN A 229 -68.42 27.30 8.15
C ASN A 229 -69.31 28.15 9.07
N ARG A 230 -68.74 29.15 9.76
CA ARG A 230 -69.51 30.12 10.57
C ARG A 230 -70.46 30.94 9.71
N GLU A 231 -70.00 31.45 8.56
CA GLU A 231 -70.82 32.20 7.62
C GLU A 231 -71.96 31.34 7.06
N ASN A 232 -71.68 30.09 6.67
CA ASN A 232 -72.69 29.14 6.24
C ASN A 232 -73.74 28.88 7.34
N GLY A 233 -73.30 28.73 8.59
CA GLY A 233 -74.22 28.64 9.74
C GLY A 233 -75.12 29.88 9.87
N GLN A 234 -74.55 31.08 9.76
CA GLN A 234 -75.31 32.33 9.78
C GLN A 234 -76.30 32.43 8.61
N TRP A 235 -75.90 32.02 7.41
CA TRP A 235 -76.78 31.97 6.24
C TRP A 235 -77.93 30.99 6.42
N LEU A 236 -77.68 29.80 6.97
CA LEU A 236 -78.73 28.82 7.31
C LEU A 236 -79.70 29.38 8.35
N GLU A 237 -79.21 30.08 9.37
CA GLU A 237 -80.08 30.75 10.33
C GLU A 237 -80.95 31.84 9.67
N ARG A 238 -80.36 32.66 8.80
CA ARG A 238 -81.12 33.68 8.05
C ARG A 238 -82.15 33.02 7.14
N HIS A 239 -81.78 31.97 6.42
CA HIS A 239 -82.67 31.22 5.54
C HIS A 239 -83.84 30.64 6.32
N THR A 240 -83.58 29.94 7.44
CA THR A 240 -84.64 29.38 8.28
C THR A 240 -85.55 30.45 8.90
N ARG A 241 -85.01 31.63 9.25
CA ARG A 241 -85.83 32.78 9.67
C ARG A 241 -86.72 33.28 8.54
N LEU A 242 -86.17 33.49 7.33
CA LEU A 242 -86.93 33.91 6.15
C LEU A 242 -87.99 32.88 5.76
N GLU A 243 -87.71 31.58 5.84
CA GLU A 243 -88.71 30.51 5.61
C GLU A 243 -89.84 30.57 6.64
N ARG A 244 -89.52 30.84 7.92
CA ARG A 244 -90.54 31.07 8.96
C ARG A 244 -91.37 32.32 8.69
N GLU A 245 -90.74 33.42 8.27
CA GLU A 245 -91.46 34.65 7.89
C GLU A 245 -92.33 34.42 6.65
N LEU A 246 -91.84 33.68 5.66
CA LEU A 246 -92.59 33.31 4.46
C LEU A 246 -93.79 32.41 4.79
N THR A 247 -93.60 31.42 5.65
CA THR A 247 -94.71 30.56 6.11
C THR A 247 -95.72 31.36 6.94
N GLN A 248 -95.27 32.26 7.81
CA GLN A 248 -96.17 33.15 8.56
C GLN A 248 -96.93 34.11 7.65
N THR A 249 -96.29 34.72 6.67
CA THR A 249 -96.94 35.61 5.70
C THR A 249 -97.93 34.86 4.81
N ARG A 250 -97.59 33.64 4.37
CA ARG A 250 -98.54 32.74 3.69
C ARG A 250 -99.74 32.42 4.58
N GLN A 251 -99.53 32.04 5.84
CA GLN A 251 -100.62 31.78 6.78
C GLN A 251 -101.50 33.02 7.00
N ARG A 252 -100.91 34.21 7.11
CA ARG A 252 -101.66 35.49 7.21
C ARG A 252 -102.44 35.76 5.93
N ALA A 253 -101.84 35.55 4.76
CA ALA A 253 -102.52 35.70 3.48
C ALA A 253 -103.69 34.71 3.33
N ASP A 254 -103.50 33.45 3.73
CA ASP A 254 -104.56 32.43 3.76
C ASP A 254 -105.68 32.81 4.74
N ALA A 255 -105.33 33.32 5.92
CA ALA A 255 -106.32 33.80 6.90
C ALA A 255 -107.10 35.01 6.36
N GLN A 256 -106.41 36.00 5.79
CA GLN A 256 -107.05 37.15 5.13
C GLN A 256 -107.91 36.71 3.95
N GLN A 257 -107.49 35.71 3.18
CA GLN A 257 -108.28 35.16 2.09
C GLN A 257 -109.56 34.52 2.63
N ARG A 258 -109.48 33.72 3.71
CA ARG A 258 -110.66 33.16 4.39
C ARG A 258 -111.59 34.24 4.93
N GLU A 259 -111.05 35.30 5.54
CA GLU A 259 -111.85 36.46 5.99
C GLU A 259 -112.53 37.15 4.81
N ARG A 260 -111.82 37.37 3.69
CA ARG A 260 -112.40 37.95 2.47
C ARG A 260 -113.48 37.06 1.89
N ASP A 261 -113.29 35.75 1.89
CA ASP A 261 -114.29 34.81 1.40
C ASP A 261 -115.52 34.75 2.33
N ALA A 262 -115.32 34.84 3.65
CA ALA A 262 -116.42 35.00 4.60
C ALA A 262 -117.18 36.32 4.41
N LEU A 263 -116.47 37.44 4.20
CA LEU A 263 -117.07 38.73 3.87
C LEU A 263 -117.79 38.71 2.52
N ARG A 264 -117.26 38.00 1.51
CA ARG A 264 -117.95 37.79 0.23
C ARG A 264 -119.24 36.99 0.42
N LEU A 265 -119.20 35.94 1.25
CA LEU A 265 -120.40 35.17 1.58
C LEU A 265 -121.43 36.03 2.31
N ALA A 266 -121.01 36.78 3.34
CA ALA A 266 -121.89 37.71 4.05
C ALA A 266 -122.43 38.81 3.12
N ALA A 267 -121.61 39.35 2.22
CA ALA A 267 -122.06 40.31 1.21
C ALA A 267 -123.08 39.69 0.24
N ALA A 268 -122.89 38.43 -0.16
CA ALA A 268 -123.86 37.69 -0.99
C ALA A 268 -125.16 37.41 -0.22
N GLU A 269 -125.08 37.09 1.08
CA GLU A 269 -126.24 36.96 1.97
C GLU A 269 -126.98 38.30 2.12
N HIS A 270 -126.26 39.40 2.33
CA HIS A 270 -126.81 40.76 2.38
C HIS A 270 -127.45 41.16 1.04
N GLN A 271 -126.81 40.89 -0.10
CA GLN A 271 -127.40 41.09 -1.42
C GLN A 271 -128.65 40.23 -1.61
N GLY A 272 -128.64 38.98 -1.14
CA GLY A 272 -129.80 38.09 -1.14
C GLY A 272 -130.95 38.62 -0.26
N LEU A 273 -130.65 39.14 0.92
CA LEU A 273 -131.62 39.81 1.80
C LEU A 273 -132.15 41.10 1.17
N GLN A 274 -131.30 41.91 0.54
CA GLN A 274 -131.69 43.13 -0.16
C GLN A 274 -132.58 42.81 -1.37
N ALA A 275 -132.29 41.73 -2.10
CA ALA A 275 -133.15 41.22 -3.18
C ALA A 275 -134.50 40.70 -2.66
N ARG A 276 -134.53 40.07 -1.47
CA ARG A 276 -135.80 39.68 -0.81
C ARG A 276 -136.59 40.89 -0.36
N TRP A 277 -135.96 41.83 0.33
CA TRP A 277 -136.60 43.09 0.73
C TRP A 277 -137.14 43.90 -0.43
N THR A 278 -136.41 44.02 -1.54
CA THR A 278 -136.92 44.70 -2.74
C THR A 278 -138.11 43.97 -3.35
N LYS A 279 -138.11 42.63 -3.37
CA LYS A 279 -139.29 41.84 -3.75
C LYS A 279 -140.45 42.05 -2.77
N ASP A 280 -140.20 42.09 -1.47
CA ASP A 280 -141.23 42.33 -0.45
C ASP A 280 -141.81 43.75 -0.56
N VAL A 281 -140.98 44.76 -0.86
CA VAL A 281 -141.42 46.13 -1.15
C VAL A 281 -142.26 46.17 -2.43
N GLN A 282 -141.82 45.51 -3.51
CA GLN A 282 -142.62 45.39 -4.74
C GLN A 282 -143.93 44.65 -4.51
N ALA A 283 -143.95 43.61 -3.68
CA ALA A 283 -145.17 42.91 -3.29
C ALA A 283 -146.10 43.81 -2.47
N LEU A 284 -145.56 44.59 -1.53
CA LEU A 284 -146.33 45.60 -0.77
C LEU A 284 -146.86 46.72 -1.67
N GLU A 285 -146.09 47.18 -2.66
CA GLU A 285 -146.55 48.13 -3.68
C GLU A 285 -147.65 47.52 -4.55
N GLY A 286 -147.53 46.24 -4.91
CA GLY A 286 -148.57 45.46 -5.59
C GLY A 286 -149.86 45.40 -4.77
N VAL A 287 -149.78 45.01 -3.50
CA VAL A 287 -150.95 45.00 -2.59
C VAL A 287 -151.54 46.40 -2.39
N ARG A 288 -150.71 47.46 -2.35
CA ARG A 288 -151.19 48.84 -2.31
C ARG A 288 -151.91 49.23 -3.60
N ALA A 289 -151.42 48.81 -4.75
CA ALA A 289 -152.05 49.03 -6.05
C ALA A 289 -153.38 48.25 -6.16
N GLU A 290 -153.42 47.00 -5.69
CA GLU A 290 -154.64 46.20 -5.58
C GLU A 290 -155.66 46.84 -4.63
N LEU A 291 -155.21 47.37 -3.49
CA LEU A 291 -156.07 48.11 -2.57
C LEU A 291 -156.60 49.41 -3.19
N ALA A 292 -155.78 50.11 -3.98
CA ALA A 292 -156.20 51.29 -4.71
C ALA A 292 -157.22 50.95 -5.81
N ALA A 293 -157.01 49.86 -6.55
CA ALA A 293 -157.94 49.32 -7.54
C ALA A 293 -159.27 48.88 -6.90
N ALA A 294 -159.22 48.16 -5.78
CA ALA A 294 -160.42 47.77 -5.05
C ALA A 294 -161.19 48.99 -4.51
N ARG A 295 -160.49 50.08 -4.15
CA ARG A 295 -161.12 51.35 -3.79
C ARG A 295 -161.79 52.04 -4.99
N THR A 296 -161.16 52.02 -6.17
CA THR A 296 -161.78 52.55 -7.39
C THR A 296 -162.98 51.71 -7.81
N ASP A 297 -162.89 50.39 -7.76
CA ASP A 297 -164.00 49.47 -8.06
C ASP A 297 -165.16 49.67 -7.08
N LEU A 298 -164.88 49.91 -5.79
CA LEU A 298 -165.92 50.25 -4.80
C LEU A 298 -166.59 51.59 -5.12
N ILE A 299 -165.84 52.58 -5.61
CA ILE A 299 -166.40 53.87 -6.05
C ILE A 299 -167.26 53.67 -7.30
N GLU A 300 -166.81 52.87 -8.27
CA GLU A 300 -167.59 52.54 -9.46
C GLU A 300 -168.86 51.74 -9.12
N GLU A 301 -168.79 50.76 -8.24
CA GLU A 301 -169.96 50.01 -7.75
C GLU A 301 -170.93 50.90 -6.97
N ARG A 302 -170.43 51.88 -6.20
CA ARG A 302 -171.27 52.91 -5.59
C ARG A 302 -171.96 53.77 -6.64
N GLN A 303 -171.24 54.23 -7.66
CA GLN A 303 -171.81 55.01 -8.76
C GLN A 303 -172.82 54.19 -9.59
N ARG A 304 -172.58 52.88 -9.81
CA ARG A 304 -173.51 51.95 -10.47
C ARG A 304 -174.77 51.75 -9.63
N ARG A 305 -174.65 51.62 -8.30
CA ARG A 305 -175.80 51.58 -7.39
C ARG A 305 -176.60 52.89 -7.42
N GLU A 306 -175.93 54.04 -7.35
CA GLU A 306 -176.60 55.34 -7.45
C GLU A 306 -177.32 55.52 -8.81
N HIS A 307 -176.74 55.03 -9.91
CA HIS A 307 -177.41 55.00 -11.21
C HIS A 307 -178.61 54.05 -11.25
N ALA A 308 -178.49 52.84 -10.69
CA ALA A 308 -179.59 51.88 -10.59
C ALA A 308 -180.72 52.38 -9.68
N GLU A 309 -180.39 53.10 -8.61
CA GLU A 309 -181.36 53.79 -7.74
C GLU A 309 -182.06 54.93 -8.48
N ALA A 310 -181.34 55.71 -9.29
CA ALA A 310 -181.93 56.75 -10.13
C ALA A 310 -182.86 56.18 -11.22
N ASP A 311 -182.51 55.03 -11.82
CA ASP A 311 -183.32 54.38 -12.85
C ASP A 311 -184.53 53.64 -12.29
N THR A 312 -184.44 53.07 -11.08
CA THR A 312 -185.60 52.53 -10.35
C THR A 312 -186.56 53.62 -9.88
N LEU A 313 -186.05 54.80 -9.49
CA LEU A 313 -186.88 55.99 -9.24
C LEU A 313 -187.55 56.52 -10.51
N ARG A 314 -186.87 56.49 -11.67
CA ARG A 314 -187.48 56.83 -12.97
C ARG A 314 -188.51 55.81 -13.43
N ALA A 315 -188.29 54.53 -13.16
CA ALA A 315 -189.23 53.45 -13.48
C ALA A 315 -190.48 53.50 -12.59
N THR A 316 -190.35 53.83 -11.31
CA THR A 316 -191.49 54.01 -10.38
C THR A 316 -192.32 55.24 -10.69
N VAL A 317 -191.72 56.36 -11.13
CA VAL A 317 -192.47 57.54 -11.61
C VAL A 317 -193.16 57.28 -12.97
N ARG A 318 -192.59 56.43 -13.83
CA ARG A 318 -193.26 55.94 -15.06
C ARG A 318 -194.42 54.99 -14.77
N LEU A 319 -194.30 54.13 -13.75
CA LEU A 319 -195.36 53.23 -13.31
C LEU A 319 -196.54 54.03 -12.72
N SER A 320 -196.28 55.04 -11.89
CA SER A 320 -197.34 55.87 -11.29
C SER A 320 -198.08 56.75 -12.31
N THR A 321 -197.43 57.13 -13.42
CA THR A 321 -198.05 57.90 -14.50
C THR A 321 -198.84 57.03 -15.50
N LEU A 322 -198.45 55.76 -15.67
CA LEU A 322 -199.23 54.77 -16.43
C LEU A 322 -200.44 54.24 -15.65
N GLU A 323 -200.35 54.15 -14.32
CA GLU A 323 -201.48 53.80 -13.44
C GLU A 323 -202.58 54.88 -13.40
N GLN A 324 -202.24 56.16 -13.61
CA GLN A 324 -203.23 57.25 -13.71
C GLN A 324 -203.99 57.28 -15.05
N LEU A 325 -203.41 56.74 -16.13
CA LEU A 325 -204.04 56.73 -17.47
C LEU A 325 -204.93 55.49 -17.72
N LEU A 326 -204.70 54.39 -17.00
CA LEU A 326 -205.52 53.17 -17.08
C LEU A 326 -206.82 53.23 -16.25
N ALA A 327 -207.04 54.30 -15.48
CA ALA A 327 -208.26 54.52 -14.68
C ALA A 327 -209.48 55.07 -15.48
N GLN A 328 -209.36 55.35 -16.78
CA GLN A 328 -210.43 56.01 -17.56
C GLN A 328 -211.20 55.14 -18.57
N LEU A 329 -210.84 53.88 -18.80
CA LEU A 329 -211.58 53.00 -19.73
C LEU A 329 -211.72 51.57 -19.19
N ARG A 330 -212.75 51.38 -18.34
CA ARG A 330 -213.69 50.22 -18.17
C ARG A 330 -213.24 48.76 -18.46
N PRO A 331 -213.88 47.71 -17.86
CA PRO A 331 -214.73 47.58 -16.66
C PRO A 331 -214.31 46.33 -15.78
N PRO A 332 -215.17 45.67 -14.97
CA PRO A 332 -214.93 45.31 -13.57
C PRO A 332 -214.26 43.93 -13.29
N ARG A 333 -213.65 43.85 -12.09
CA ARG A 333 -213.51 42.73 -11.10
C ARG A 333 -214.23 41.40 -11.38
N PRO A 334 -213.85 40.26 -10.75
CA PRO A 334 -212.95 40.07 -9.59
C PRO A 334 -211.81 39.05 -9.86
N VAL A 335 -210.64 39.14 -9.23
CA VAL A 335 -210.30 39.01 -7.79
C VAL A 335 -210.46 37.59 -7.28
N GLY A 336 -209.34 37.12 -6.72
CA GLY A 336 -209.29 36.03 -5.77
C GLY A 336 -208.65 34.80 -6.37
N GLU A 337 -207.76 34.09 -5.73
CA GLU A 337 -207.44 33.88 -4.30
C GLU A 337 -206.38 32.75 -4.40
N GLN A 338 -205.42 32.45 -3.54
CA GLN A 338 -205.22 32.62 -2.11
C GLN A 338 -203.97 31.75 -1.78
N VAL A 339 -203.35 32.00 -0.61
CA VAL A 339 -202.84 30.94 0.31
C VAL A 339 -201.55 30.21 -0.14
N THR A 340 -200.51 29.96 0.66
CA THR A 340 -200.26 29.63 2.09
C THR A 340 -198.83 30.11 2.39
N SER A 341 -198.53 30.87 3.45
CA SER A 341 -198.27 30.44 4.85
C SER A 341 -197.07 29.50 5.07
N GLY A 342 -196.16 29.91 5.97
CA GLY A 342 -195.13 29.05 6.56
C GLY A 342 -193.87 29.86 6.92
N LYS A 343 -193.86 30.67 7.99
CA LYS A 343 -193.55 30.33 9.40
C LYS A 343 -192.10 29.87 9.65
N ASP A 344 -191.50 30.54 10.64
CA ASP A 344 -190.60 30.04 11.69
C ASP A 344 -189.29 29.33 11.22
N GLU A 345 -188.10 29.53 11.76
CA GLU A 345 -187.71 29.82 13.15
C GLU A 345 -186.19 30.15 13.18
N THR A 346 -185.80 31.10 14.05
CA THR A 346 -184.61 31.14 14.94
C THR A 346 -183.19 30.75 14.46
N SER A 347 -182.26 31.73 14.60
CA SER A 347 -181.05 31.75 15.47
C SER A 347 -180.20 30.47 15.75
N PRO A 348 -178.93 30.58 16.22
CA PRO A 348 -177.92 31.64 16.08
C PRO A 348 -176.46 31.09 15.93
N ASP A 349 -175.50 32.00 16.17
CA ASP A 349 -174.05 31.86 16.50
C ASP A 349 -173.05 31.95 15.34
N ALA A 350 -172.21 32.98 15.20
CA ALA A 350 -171.32 33.73 16.13
C ALA A 350 -169.98 33.03 16.44
N ASN A 351 -168.93 33.87 16.52
CA ASN A 351 -167.52 33.67 16.90
C ASN A 351 -166.53 33.15 15.85
N SER A 352 -165.37 33.77 15.59
CA SER A 352 -164.66 34.90 16.22
C SER A 352 -163.74 35.54 15.17
N GLN A 353 -163.73 36.87 14.99
CA GLN A 353 -162.80 37.83 15.61
C GLN A 353 -161.31 37.46 15.40
N LEU A 354 -160.57 38.20 14.55
CA LEU A 354 -159.96 39.50 14.84
C LEU A 354 -158.77 39.38 15.81
N LEU A 355 -157.56 39.37 15.27
CA LEU A 355 -156.73 40.58 15.17
C LEU A 355 -155.66 40.40 14.09
#